data_AF-A0A804UGZ9-F1
#
_entry.id   AF-A0A804UGZ9-F1
#
_cell.length_a   1.000
_cell.length_b   1.000
_cell.length_c   1.000
_cell.angle_alpha   90.00
_cell.angle_beta   90.00
_cell.angle_gamma   90.00
#
_symmetry.space_group_name_H-M   'P 1'
#
loop_
_entity.id
_entity.type
_entity.pdbx_description
1 polymer ?
#
loop_
_entity_poly.entity_id
_entity_poly.type
_entity_poly.pdbx_seq_one_letter_code
_entity_poly.pdbx_strand_id
1 'polypeptide(L)'
;MASAEGERWVGLATDFSQGSREALQWAATNLLRAGDHLLLLHVIKEPDYEQSEAILWESTGSPLIPLSEFSDPIIAKKYGAKPDMETLDLLNTTATQKEVSTPSL
;
A
#
# COMPACT_ATOMS: atom_id res chain seq x y z
N MET A 1 -6.89 -22.11 20.72
CA MET A 1 -5.97 -22.83 19.82
C MET A 1 -5.94 -22.03 18.53
N ALA A 2 -4.88 -21.27 18.30
CA ALA A 2 -4.71 -20.52 17.05
C ALA A 2 -4.30 -21.52 15.96
N SER A 3 -5.18 -21.74 15.00
CA SER A 3 -4.89 -22.60 13.85
C SER A 3 -3.82 -21.95 12.98
N ALA A 4 -2.83 -22.74 12.59
CA ALA A 4 -1.72 -22.37 11.73
C ALA A 4 -2.16 -22.16 10.26
N GLU A 5 -2.98 -21.15 10.00
CA GLU A 5 -3.09 -20.54 8.67
C GLU A 5 -2.04 -19.42 8.65
N GLY A 6 -0.95 -19.57 7.91
CA GLY A 6 0.06 -18.52 7.80
C GLY A 6 -0.59 -17.22 7.34
N GLU A 7 -0.18 -16.09 7.92
CA GLU A 7 -0.62 -14.73 7.57
C GLU A 7 -0.62 -14.58 6.04
N ARG A 8 -1.82 -14.54 5.43
CA ARG A 8 -1.94 -14.51 3.97
C ARG A 8 -1.69 -13.10 3.49
N TRP A 9 -0.67 -12.94 2.66
CA TRP A 9 -0.36 -11.67 2.00
C TRP A 9 -0.95 -11.63 0.58
N VAL A 10 -1.57 -10.51 0.25
CA VAL A 10 -2.06 -10.18 -1.09
C VAL A 10 -1.30 -8.95 -1.58
N GLY A 11 -0.47 -9.13 -2.61
CA GLY A 11 0.23 -8.03 -3.27
C GLY A 11 -0.61 -7.43 -4.39
N LEU A 12 -0.72 -6.10 -4.45
CA LEU A 12 -1.38 -5.37 -5.53
C LEU A 12 -0.45 -4.31 -6.10
N ALA A 13 -0.13 -4.45 -7.39
CA ALA A 13 0.61 -3.43 -8.11
C ALA A 13 -0.29 -2.22 -8.39
N THR A 14 0.21 -1.01 -8.12
CA THR A 14 -0.53 0.23 -8.32
C THR A 14 0.34 1.31 -8.93
N ASP A 15 -0.24 2.10 -9.81
CA ASP A 15 0.31 3.35 -10.34
C ASP A 15 -0.57 4.56 -10.00
N PHE A 16 -1.58 4.36 -9.14
CA PHE A 16 -2.60 5.35 -8.75
C PHE A 16 -3.43 5.88 -9.94
N SER A 17 -3.49 5.12 -11.03
CA SER A 17 -4.42 5.37 -12.13
C SER A 17 -5.84 4.88 -11.80
N GLN A 18 -6.81 5.26 -12.64
CA GLN A 18 -8.17 4.71 -12.56
C GLN A 18 -8.18 3.18 -12.63
N GLY A 19 -7.38 2.58 -13.53
CA GLY A 19 -7.31 1.14 -13.69
C GLY A 19 -6.79 0.42 -12.43
N SER A 20 -5.74 0.96 -11.79
CA SER A 20 -5.24 0.38 -10.54
C SER A 20 -6.23 0.52 -9.38
N ARG A 21 -7.02 1.60 -9.35
CA ARG A 21 -8.08 1.80 -8.34
C ARG A 21 -9.23 0.80 -8.53
N GLU A 22 -9.67 0.57 -9.76
CA GLU A 22 -10.68 -0.46 -10.06
C GLU A 22 -10.19 -1.86 -9.70
N ALA A 23 -8.90 -2.15 -9.93
CA ALA A 23 -8.28 -3.40 -9.50
C ALA A 23 -8.26 -3.54 -7.97
N LEU A 24 -7.97 -2.46 -7.24
CA LEU A 24 -8.04 -2.43 -5.78
C LEU A 24 -9.46 -2.70 -5.28
N GLN A 25 -10.46 -2.05 -5.88
CA GLN A 25 -11.86 -2.27 -5.54
C GLN A 25 -12.27 -3.73 -5.79
N TRP A 26 -11.88 -4.29 -6.93
CA TRP A 26 -12.15 -5.69 -7.25
C TRP A 26 -11.49 -6.63 -6.24
N ALA A 27 -10.23 -6.37 -5.86
CA ALA A 27 -9.51 -7.17 -4.87
C ALA A 27 -10.16 -7.09 -3.49
N ALA A 28 -10.59 -5.90 -3.06
CA ALA A 28 -11.30 -5.70 -1.79
C ALA A 28 -12.62 -6.51 -1.73
N THR A 29 -13.37 -6.52 -2.83
CA THR A 29 -14.67 -7.21 -2.90
C THR A 29 -14.52 -8.73 -3.04
N ASN A 30 -13.56 -9.20 -3.84
CA ASN A 30 -13.54 -10.59 -4.31
C ASN A 30 -12.36 -11.42 -3.78
N LEU A 31 -11.23 -10.79 -3.46
CA LEU A 31 -9.98 -11.49 -3.16
C LEU A 31 -9.59 -11.42 -1.68
N LEU A 32 -9.80 -10.27 -1.04
CA LEU A 32 -9.44 -10.03 0.35
C LEU A 32 -10.45 -10.66 1.32
N ARG A 33 -9.92 -11.36 2.31
CA ARG A 33 -10.64 -11.97 3.42
C ARG A 33 -10.30 -11.24 4.71
N ALA A 34 -11.12 -11.45 5.74
CA ALA A 34 -10.81 -10.90 7.05
C ALA A 34 -9.50 -11.51 7.57
N GLY A 35 -8.59 -10.66 8.06
CA GLY A 35 -7.27 -11.06 8.55
C GLY A 35 -6.19 -11.23 7.47
N ASP A 36 -6.49 -10.98 6.18
CA ASP A 36 -5.45 -10.89 5.15
C ASP A 36 -4.60 -9.63 5.34
N HIS A 37 -3.35 -9.67 4.85
CA HIS A 37 -2.49 -8.50 4.73
C HIS A 37 -2.44 -8.02 3.28
N LEU A 38 -2.78 -6.75 3.04
CA LEU A 38 -2.67 -6.12 1.72
C LEU A 38 -1.33 -5.38 1.61
N LEU A 39 -0.52 -5.73 0.61
CA LEU A 39 0.72 -5.02 0.27
C LEU A 39 0.54 -4.30 -1.07
N LEU A 40 0.62 -2.97 -1.06
CA LEU A 40 0.66 -2.20 -2.30
C LEU A 40 2.09 -2.13 -2.83
N LEU A 41 2.25 -2.38 -4.13
CA LEU A 41 3.53 -2.30 -4.83
C LEU A 41 3.46 -1.16 -5.85
N HIS A 42 4.15 -0.06 -5.57
CA HIS A 42 4.28 1.06 -6.49
C HIS A 42 5.69 1.10 -7.07
N VAL A 43 5.80 0.97 -8.40
CA VAL A 43 7.10 0.95 -9.09
C VAL A 43 7.37 2.32 -9.71
N ILE A 44 8.42 2.97 -9.22
CA ILE A 44 8.87 4.28 -9.72
C ILE A 44 10.01 4.03 -10.71
N LYS A 45 9.77 4.35 -11.98
CA LYS A 45 10.74 4.11 -13.07
C LYS A 45 11.89 5.10 -13.08
N GLU A 46 11.58 6.36 -12.79
CA GLU A 46 12.55 7.45 -12.70
C GLU A 46 12.31 8.11 -11.35
N PRO A 47 13.19 7.88 -10.35
CA PRO A 47 13.07 8.58 -9.09
C PRO A 47 13.19 10.07 -9.36
N ASP A 48 12.28 10.85 -8.77
CA ASP A 48 12.40 12.30 -8.81
C ASP A 48 13.66 12.67 -8.01
N TYR A 49 14.75 12.99 -8.72
CA TYR A 49 16.09 13.21 -8.16
C TYR A 49 16.16 14.39 -7.18
N GLU A 50 15.10 15.20 -7.07
CA GLU A 50 14.97 16.19 -6.01
C GLU A 50 14.76 15.54 -4.62
N GLN A 51 14.37 14.27 -4.57
CA GLN A 51 14.16 13.52 -3.33
C GLN A 51 15.41 12.75 -2.93
N SER A 52 16.30 13.42 -2.19
CA SER A 52 17.54 12.84 -1.65
C SER A 52 17.39 11.49 -0.93
N GLU A 53 16.20 11.19 -0.37
CA GLU A 53 15.89 9.90 0.28
C GLU A 53 15.71 8.76 -0.73
N ALA A 54 15.23 9.04 -1.96
CA ALA A 54 15.05 8.03 -3.00
C ALA A 54 16.38 7.39 -3.43
N ILE A 55 17.47 8.17 -3.40
CA ILE A 55 18.84 7.70 -3.64
C ILE A 55 19.27 6.68 -2.58
N LEU A 56 18.87 6.87 -1.32
CA LEU A 56 19.20 5.94 -0.23
C LEU A 56 18.53 4.57 -0.43
N TRP A 57 17.35 4.55 -1.06
CA TRP A 57 16.59 3.33 -1.33
C TRP A 57 17.02 2.59 -2.59
N GLU A 58 17.88 3.15 -3.45
CA GLU A 58 18.38 2.44 -4.64
C GLU A 58 19.09 1.14 -4.28
N SER A 59 19.79 1.11 -3.14
CA SER A 59 20.61 -0.03 -2.73
C SER A 59 19.85 -1.07 -1.88
N THR A 60 18.84 -0.67 -1.12
CA THR A 60 18.15 -1.53 -0.13
C THR A 60 16.65 -1.68 -0.38
N GLY A 61 16.06 -0.87 -1.27
CA GLY A 61 14.62 -0.65 -1.35
C GLY A 61 14.11 0.31 -0.27
N SER A 62 12.88 0.79 -0.47
CA SER A 62 12.19 1.60 0.54
C SER A 62 11.73 0.73 1.71
N PRO A 63 11.64 1.27 2.93
CA PRO A 63 10.96 0.59 4.03
C PRO A 63 9.48 0.30 3.69
N LEU A 64 8.88 -0.64 4.41
CA LEU A 64 7.43 -0.82 4.41
C LEU A 64 6.77 0.40 5.05
N ILE A 65 5.81 1.01 4.37
CA ILE A 65 5.10 2.20 4.87
C ILE A 65 3.70 1.76 5.32
N PRO A 66 3.35 1.90 6.61
CA PRO A 66 2.00 1.62 7.09
C PRO A 66 0.97 2.55 6.43
N LEU A 67 -0.26 2.06 6.24
CA LEU A 67 -1.34 2.85 5.62
C LEU A 67 -1.62 4.16 6.37
N SER A 68 -1.48 4.17 7.69
CA SER A 68 -1.66 5.36 8.53
C SER A 68 -0.65 6.47 8.18
N GLU A 69 0.60 6.09 7.91
CA GLU A 69 1.66 7.03 7.50
C GLU A 69 1.53 7.39 6.02
N PHE A 70 1.20 6.41 5.18
CA PHE A 70 0.99 6.63 3.74
C PHE A 70 -0.18 7.59 3.45
N SER A 71 -1.14 7.70 4.37
CA SER A 71 -2.25 8.66 4.26
C SER A 71 -1.80 10.12 4.47
N ASP A 72 -0.60 10.38 5.00
CA ASP A 72 -0.01 11.72 5.07
C ASP A 72 0.58 12.10 3.70
N PRO A 73 0.07 13.15 3.03
CA PRO A 73 0.57 13.59 1.73
C PRO A 73 2.06 13.96 1.73
N ILE A 74 2.60 14.44 2.86
CA ILE A 74 4.02 14.78 3.00
C ILE A 74 4.86 13.50 2.96
N ILE A 75 4.42 12.45 3.68
CA ILE A 75 5.09 11.16 3.70
C ILE A 75 4.96 10.49 2.32
N ALA A 76 3.76 10.36 1.77
CA ALA A 76 3.56 9.76 0.45
C ALA A 76 4.41 10.44 -0.62
N LYS A 77 4.50 11.77 -0.59
CA LYS A 77 5.33 12.54 -1.52
C LYS A 77 6.80 12.19 -1.40
N LYS A 78 7.37 11.97 -0.20
CA LYS A 78 8.77 11.56 -0.01
C LYS A 78 9.09 10.21 -0.65
N TYR A 79 8.08 9.35 -0.79
CA TYR A 79 8.20 8.07 -1.47
C TYR A 79 7.84 8.13 -2.95
N GLY A 80 7.74 9.34 -3.54
CA GLY A 80 7.34 9.54 -4.92
C GLY A 80 5.90 9.12 -5.24
N ALA A 81 5.10 8.77 -4.24
CA ALA A 81 3.71 8.36 -4.39
C ALA A 81 2.76 9.57 -4.29
N LYS A 82 1.70 9.55 -5.09
CA LYS A 82 0.64 10.58 -5.09
C LYS A 82 -0.73 9.91 -5.19
N PRO A 83 -1.17 9.20 -4.14
CA PRO A 83 -2.51 8.61 -4.13
C PRO A 83 -3.55 9.73 -4.17
N ASP A 84 -4.62 9.52 -4.93
CA ASP A 84 -5.79 10.40 -4.87
C ASP A 84 -6.65 10.09 -3.64
N MET A 85 -7.54 11.03 -3.29
CA MET A 85 -8.40 10.91 -2.11
C MET A 85 -9.30 9.67 -2.17
N GLU A 86 -9.77 9.30 -3.36
CA GLU A 86 -10.65 8.15 -3.54
C GLU A 86 -9.91 6.82 -3.30
N THR A 87 -8.66 6.74 -3.73
CA THR A 87 -7.79 5.58 -3.46
C THR A 87 -7.51 5.47 -1.96
N LEU A 88 -7.21 6.58 -1.28
CA LEU A 88 -7.00 6.58 0.17
C LEU A 88 -8.25 6.17 0.94
N ASP A 89 -9.42 6.67 0.55
CA ASP A 89 -10.69 6.31 1.18
C ASP A 89 -11.01 4.82 1.00
N LEU A 90 -10.80 4.28 -0.21
CA LEU A 90 -10.96 2.87 -0.49
C LEU A 90 -10.01 1.98 0.33
N LEU A 91 -8.74 2.38 0.46
CA LEU A 91 -7.77 1.65 1.28
C LEU A 91 -8.15 1.64 2.76
N ASN A 92 -8.52 2.79 3.31
CA ASN A 92 -8.91 2.92 4.72
C ASN A 92 -10.22 2.16 5.01
N THR A 93 -11.19 2.24 4.10
CA THR A 93 -12.43 1.48 4.18
C THR A 93 -12.15 -0.01 4.14
N THR A 94 -11.32 -0.48 3.20
CA THR A 94 -10.95 -1.89 3.08
C THR A 94 -10.22 -2.39 4.31
N ALA A 95 -9.26 -1.62 4.84
CA ALA A 95 -8.51 -1.98 6.03
C ALA A 95 -9.43 -2.14 7.26
N THR A 96 -10.38 -1.22 7.42
CA THR A 96 -11.38 -1.27 8.51
C THR A 96 -12.34 -2.45 8.35
N GLN A 97 -12.84 -2.69 7.14
CA GLN A 97 -13.83 -3.76 6.87
C GLN A 97 -13.24 -5.17 6.95
N LYS A 98 -11.96 -5.33 6.63
CA LYS A 98 -11.29 -6.64 6.52
C LYS A 98 -10.34 -6.91 7.69
N GLU A 99 -10.30 -6.04 8.70
CA GLU A 99 -9.37 -6.14 9.84
C GLU A 99 -7.92 -6.33 9.38
N VAL A 100 -7.53 -5.66 8.29
CA VAL A 100 -6.17 -5.78 7.75
C VAL A 100 -5.23 -5.11 8.74
N SER A 101 -4.46 -5.91 9.47
CA SER A 101 -3.41 -5.40 10.34
C SER A 101 -2.27 -4.88 9.46
N THR A 102 -2.07 -3.56 9.47
CA THR A 102 -0.79 -2.98 9.08
C THR A 102 0.17 -3.22 10.24
N PRO A 103 1.24 -4.02 10.07
CA PRO A 103 2.16 -4.27 11.16
C PRO A 103 2.81 -2.93 11.56
N SER A 104 2.63 -2.54 12.81
CA SER A 104 3.51 -1.57 13.45
C SER A 104 4.81 -2.30 13.78
N LEU A 105 5.91 -1.91 13.10
CA LEU A 105 7.27 -2.33 13.46
C LEU A 105 7.71 -1.72 14.79
#